data_AF-A0A9E2TIV8-F1
#
_entry.id   AF-A0A9E2TIV8-F1
#
_cell.length_a   1.000
_cell.length_b   1.000
_cell.length_c   1.000
_cell.angle_alpha   90.00
_cell.angle_beta   90.00
_cell.angle_gamma   90.00
#
_symmetry.space_group_name_H-M   'P 1'
#
loop_
_entity.id
_entity.type
_entity.pdbx_description
1 polymer ?
#
loop_
_entity_poly.entity_id
_entity_poly.type
_entity_poly.pdbx_seq_one_letter_code
_entity_poly.pdbx_strand_id
1 'polypeptide(L)'
;MDSRISLYVGLLLLCLVNGPAWAEVAGSLVIAGNGPEQTVIESLARAFEKANPRAYVDILWDDNSKPVEMVKGKQAQIAVTGTPEEGLRALQIGWDGIAIMVHRSNFTKEVTSQEVGELFSGKFKFWADLGGPDTKILLIDRPRNQNNRDAFEQQLGITGKIPEGTKVIPKDEKVIKTIAGTLPPLSAVAYLSLGQALEAVASGVPVRLLPVDKAEPETPTVKDGRYPLRRPVLLLSSMEPNQLVEAFAQFALTDEGQKIIGESYTPLPKPSSP
;
A
#
# COMPACT_ATOMS: atom_id res chain seq x y z
N MET A 1 -70.99 -30.70 -39.88
CA MET A 1 -70.57 -30.58 -38.47
C MET A 1 -69.38 -31.50 -38.31
N ASP A 2 -68.20 -30.93 -38.10
CA ASP A 2 -67.13 -31.46 -37.24
C ASP A 2 -65.86 -30.63 -37.46
N SER A 3 -65.70 -29.64 -36.59
CA SER A 3 -64.50 -28.81 -36.46
C SER A 3 -63.37 -29.65 -35.86
N ARG A 4 -62.22 -29.70 -36.51
CA ARG A 4 -60.95 -30.09 -35.88
C ARG A 4 -60.00 -28.90 -35.86
N ILE A 5 -59.85 -28.36 -34.66
CA ILE A 5 -58.93 -27.30 -34.27
C ILE A 5 -57.52 -27.92 -34.25
N SER A 6 -56.63 -27.48 -35.13
CA SER A 6 -55.20 -27.82 -35.05
C SER A 6 -54.46 -26.78 -34.23
N LEU A 7 -53.92 -27.24 -33.11
CA LEU A 7 -53.14 -26.52 -32.11
C LEU A 7 -51.74 -26.18 -32.65
N TYR A 8 -51.36 -24.92 -32.65
CA TYR A 8 -49.98 -24.47 -32.90
C TYR A 8 -49.14 -24.74 -31.64
N VAL A 9 -48.15 -25.64 -31.74
CA VAL A 9 -47.09 -25.79 -30.73
C VAL A 9 -45.89 -24.96 -31.19
N GLY A 10 -45.72 -23.78 -30.60
CA GLY A 10 -44.53 -22.96 -30.76
C GLY A 10 -43.36 -23.57 -29.97
N LEU A 11 -42.35 -24.07 -30.67
CA LEU A 11 -41.11 -24.54 -30.08
C LEU A 11 -40.20 -23.32 -29.84
N LEU A 12 -40.24 -22.77 -28.62
CA LEU A 12 -39.29 -21.75 -28.18
C LEU A 12 -37.94 -22.44 -27.88
N LEU A 13 -36.97 -22.33 -28.79
CA LEU A 13 -35.58 -22.71 -28.50
C LEU A 13 -35.01 -21.72 -27.48
N LEU A 14 -34.87 -22.14 -26.23
CA LEU A 14 -34.05 -21.44 -25.23
C LEU A 14 -32.58 -21.63 -25.63
N CYS A 15 -31.95 -20.59 -26.19
CA CYS A 15 -30.50 -20.54 -26.29
C CYS A 15 -29.90 -20.45 -24.88
N LEU A 16 -29.42 -21.59 -24.36
CA LEU A 16 -28.56 -21.63 -23.19
C LEU A 16 -27.22 -20.97 -23.57
N VAL A 17 -27.06 -19.70 -23.18
CA VAL A 17 -25.77 -19.03 -23.23
C VAL A 17 -24.93 -19.62 -22.09
N ASN A 18 -24.14 -20.65 -22.41
CA ASN A 18 -23.09 -21.13 -21.52
C ASN A 18 -22.00 -20.04 -21.40
N GLY A 19 -22.20 -19.11 -20.47
CA GLY A 19 -21.08 -18.33 -19.94
C GLY A 19 -20.07 -19.26 -19.27
N PRO A 20 -18.78 -18.89 -19.19
CA PRO A 20 -17.80 -19.69 -18.49
C PRO A 20 -18.27 -19.93 -17.05
N ALA A 21 -18.43 -21.20 -16.69
CA ALA A 21 -18.73 -21.61 -15.33
C ALA A 21 -17.50 -21.32 -14.47
N TRP A 22 -17.44 -20.11 -13.92
CA TRP A 22 -16.58 -19.84 -12.78
C TRP A 22 -17.06 -20.78 -11.68
N ALA A 23 -16.27 -21.81 -11.36
CA ALA A 23 -16.50 -22.61 -10.16
C ALA A 23 -16.70 -21.61 -9.01
N GLU A 24 -17.93 -21.57 -8.47
CA GLU A 24 -18.35 -20.53 -7.55
C GLU A 24 -17.42 -20.50 -6.33
N VAL A 25 -16.60 -19.45 -6.25
CA VAL A 25 -15.61 -19.24 -5.18
C VAL A 25 -16.32 -19.20 -3.83
N ALA A 26 -15.89 -20.04 -2.88
CA ALA A 26 -16.51 -20.17 -1.57
C ALA A 26 -15.46 -20.53 -0.49
N GLY A 27 -15.79 -20.24 0.77
CA GLY A 27 -14.97 -20.57 1.94
C GLY A 27 -14.48 -19.34 2.69
N SER A 28 -13.50 -19.54 3.58
CA SER A 28 -12.92 -18.47 4.41
C SER A 28 -11.44 -18.26 4.06
N LEU A 29 -11.06 -16.98 3.95
CA LEU A 29 -9.71 -16.51 3.67
C LEU A 29 -9.26 -15.60 4.82
N VAL A 30 -8.08 -15.84 5.35
CA VAL A 30 -7.45 -14.96 6.34
C VAL A 30 -6.30 -14.21 5.67
N ILE A 31 -6.38 -12.88 5.73
CA ILE A 31 -5.35 -11.96 5.25
C ILE A 31 -4.70 -11.29 6.46
N ALA A 32 -3.37 -11.42 6.59
CA ALA A 32 -2.60 -10.83 7.68
C ALA A 32 -1.76 -9.64 7.20
N GLY A 33 -1.63 -8.62 8.04
CA GLY A 33 -0.84 -7.41 7.75
C GLY A 33 -0.51 -6.62 9.01
N ASN A 34 0.45 -5.71 8.89
CA ASN A 34 0.90 -4.83 9.99
C ASN A 34 1.34 -3.43 9.51
N GLY A 35 1.03 -3.10 8.25
CA GLY A 35 1.47 -1.86 7.62
C GLY A 35 0.32 -0.92 7.27
N PRO A 36 0.61 0.20 6.57
CA PRO A 36 -0.39 1.19 6.16
C PRO A 36 -1.41 0.65 5.13
N GLU A 37 -1.23 -0.58 4.66
CA GLU A 37 -2.08 -1.20 3.63
C GLU A 37 -3.46 -1.65 4.15
N GLN A 38 -3.74 -1.50 5.45
CA GLN A 38 -4.96 -2.01 6.08
C GLN A 38 -6.23 -1.55 5.35
N THR A 39 -6.41 -0.24 5.18
CA THR A 39 -7.63 0.34 4.62
C THR A 39 -7.87 -0.08 3.17
N VAL A 40 -6.81 -0.23 2.37
CA VAL A 40 -6.95 -0.69 0.98
C VAL A 40 -7.31 -2.17 0.92
N ILE A 41 -6.74 -3.00 1.80
CA ILE A 41 -7.05 -4.43 1.86
C ILE A 41 -8.46 -4.68 2.38
N GLU A 42 -8.91 -3.93 3.37
CA GLU A 42 -10.31 -3.95 3.82
C GLU A 42 -11.29 -3.58 2.70
N SER A 43 -10.93 -2.61 1.86
CA SER A 43 -11.76 -2.20 0.73
C SER A 43 -11.78 -3.25 -0.39
N LEU A 44 -10.63 -3.87 -0.68
CA LEU A 44 -10.52 -4.99 -1.60
C LEU A 44 -11.33 -6.20 -1.11
N ALA A 45 -11.24 -6.54 0.17
CA ALA A 45 -11.99 -7.62 0.80
C ALA A 45 -13.50 -7.41 0.66
N ARG A 46 -14.01 -6.23 1.06
CA ARG A 46 -15.45 -5.90 0.91
C ARG A 46 -15.93 -6.00 -0.53
N ALA A 47 -15.16 -5.49 -1.48
CA ALA A 47 -15.51 -5.54 -2.89
C ALA A 47 -15.47 -6.97 -3.44
N PHE A 48 -14.50 -7.77 -3.01
CA PHE A 48 -14.37 -9.17 -3.38
C PHE A 48 -15.53 -10.03 -2.84
N GLU A 49 -15.90 -9.89 -1.57
CA GLU A 49 -17.03 -10.59 -0.95
C GLU A 49 -18.36 -10.21 -1.62
N LYS A 50 -18.53 -8.92 -1.97
CA LYS A 50 -19.70 -8.46 -2.73
C LYS A 50 -19.80 -9.14 -4.10
N ALA A 51 -18.67 -9.39 -4.77
CA ALA A 51 -18.62 -10.11 -6.04
C ALA A 51 -18.72 -11.63 -5.87
N ASN A 52 -18.40 -12.17 -4.68
CA ASN A 52 -18.35 -13.59 -4.37
C ASN A 52 -19.10 -13.87 -3.04
N PRO A 53 -20.45 -13.94 -3.04
CA PRO A 53 -21.24 -13.96 -1.80
C PRO A 53 -21.05 -15.17 -0.88
N ARG A 54 -20.31 -16.19 -1.32
CA ARG A 54 -19.99 -17.40 -0.54
C ARG A 54 -18.55 -17.40 -0.01
N ALA A 55 -17.78 -16.37 -0.34
CA ALA A 55 -16.46 -16.14 0.19
C ALA A 55 -16.56 -15.19 1.39
N TYR A 56 -15.75 -15.47 2.41
CA TYR A 56 -15.59 -14.63 3.59
C TYR A 56 -14.12 -14.33 3.77
N VAL A 57 -13.77 -13.06 3.97
CA VAL A 57 -12.40 -12.59 4.16
C VAL A 57 -12.26 -12.01 5.56
N ASP A 58 -11.51 -12.71 6.40
CA ASP A 58 -11.09 -12.22 7.70
C ASP A 58 -9.75 -11.49 7.60
N ILE A 59 -9.64 -10.35 8.26
CA ILE A 59 -8.47 -9.48 8.20
C ILE A 59 -7.85 -9.40 9.59
N LEU A 60 -6.67 -10.00 9.72
CA LEU A 60 -5.88 -9.96 10.95
C LEU A 60 -4.81 -8.88 10.81
N TRP A 61 -5.11 -7.70 11.32
CA TRP A 61 -4.21 -6.55 11.27
C TRP A 61 -3.80 -6.10 12.67
N ASP A 62 -2.52 -6.27 12.99
CA ASP A 62 -1.92 -5.83 14.25
C ASP A 62 -0.47 -5.39 14.02
N ASP A 63 -0.07 -4.28 14.66
CA ASP A 63 1.28 -3.68 14.52
C ASP A 63 2.41 -4.66 14.91
N ASN A 64 2.13 -5.63 15.78
CA ASN A 64 3.10 -6.64 16.24
C ASN A 64 2.92 -7.99 15.54
N SER A 65 1.95 -8.12 14.64
CA SER A 65 1.78 -9.34 13.87
C SER A 65 3.01 -9.60 12.99
N LYS A 66 3.21 -10.88 12.65
CA LYS A 66 4.25 -11.35 11.74
C LYS A 66 3.58 -12.05 10.56
N PRO A 67 3.05 -11.30 9.57
CA PRO A 67 2.20 -11.86 8.52
C PRO A 67 2.84 -13.03 7.77
N VAL A 68 4.13 -12.92 7.44
CA VAL A 68 4.90 -13.97 6.76
C VAL A 68 4.93 -15.27 7.58
N GLU A 69 5.20 -15.16 8.89
CA GLU A 69 5.23 -16.31 9.79
C GLU A 69 3.83 -16.92 9.97
N MET A 70 2.77 -16.10 9.93
CA MET A 70 1.38 -16.59 9.97
C MET A 70 1.05 -17.40 8.70
N VAL A 71 1.54 -16.99 7.53
CA VAL A 71 1.37 -17.78 6.28
C VAL A 71 2.18 -19.08 6.34
N LYS A 72 3.45 -19.02 6.74
CA LYS A 72 4.30 -20.22 6.91
C LYS A 72 3.73 -21.20 7.94
N GLY A 73 3.15 -20.66 9.03
CA GLY A 73 2.46 -21.39 10.09
C GLY A 73 1.02 -21.78 9.76
N LYS A 74 0.51 -21.47 8.55
CA LYS A 74 -0.85 -21.78 8.07
C LYS A 74 -1.98 -21.14 8.91
N GLN A 75 -1.68 -20.09 9.66
CA GLN A 75 -2.64 -19.28 10.42
C GLN A 75 -3.33 -18.24 9.51
N ALA A 76 -2.62 -17.77 8.49
CA ALA A 76 -3.15 -16.92 7.43
C ALA A 76 -2.90 -17.57 6.07
N GLN A 77 -3.67 -17.18 5.06
CA GLN A 77 -3.45 -17.64 3.68
C GLN A 77 -2.73 -16.58 2.84
N ILE A 78 -2.90 -15.30 3.19
CA ILE A 78 -2.20 -14.19 2.54
C ILE A 78 -1.52 -13.32 3.59
N ALA A 79 -0.29 -12.91 3.31
CA ALA A 79 0.43 -11.88 4.04
C ALA A 79 0.60 -10.65 3.15
N VAL A 80 0.32 -9.46 3.68
CA VAL A 80 0.51 -8.20 2.97
C VAL A 80 1.86 -7.61 3.34
N THR A 81 2.77 -7.49 2.37
CA THR A 81 4.17 -7.10 2.62
C THR A 81 4.70 -6.08 1.61
N GLY A 82 5.82 -5.44 1.96
CA GLY A 82 6.62 -4.61 1.03
C GLY A 82 7.80 -5.35 0.38
N THR A 83 8.08 -6.58 0.81
CA THR A 83 9.28 -7.35 0.45
C THR A 83 8.89 -8.79 0.13
N PRO A 84 9.42 -9.40 -0.95
CA PRO A 84 9.19 -10.81 -1.22
C PRO A 84 9.86 -11.70 -0.16
N GLU A 85 9.34 -12.91 0.01
CA GLU A 85 9.90 -13.91 0.91
C GLU A 85 10.22 -15.19 0.14
N GLU A 86 11.42 -15.74 0.35
CA GLU A 86 11.81 -17.01 -0.27
C GLU A 86 10.87 -18.15 0.17
N GLY A 87 10.46 -18.98 -0.79
CA GLY A 87 9.53 -20.10 -0.53
C GLY A 87 8.06 -19.70 -0.46
N LEU A 88 7.72 -18.42 -0.65
CA LEU A 88 6.35 -17.95 -0.83
C LEU A 88 6.15 -17.37 -2.23
N ARG A 89 4.94 -17.52 -2.78
CA ARG A 89 4.57 -16.84 -4.01
C ARG A 89 4.27 -15.37 -3.68
N ALA A 90 4.96 -14.46 -4.36
CA ALA A 90 4.70 -13.03 -4.28
C ALA A 90 3.88 -12.55 -5.48
N LEU A 91 2.71 -11.96 -5.23
CA LEU A 91 1.97 -11.21 -6.23
C LEU A 91 2.02 -9.71 -5.91
N GLN A 92 2.54 -8.92 -6.84
CA GLN A 92 2.43 -7.47 -6.73
C GLN A 92 1.04 -7.00 -7.15
N ILE A 93 0.44 -6.14 -6.34
CA ILE A 93 -0.88 -5.52 -6.63
C ILE A 93 -0.80 -4.00 -6.82
N GLY A 94 0.31 -3.37 -6.43
CA GLY A 94 0.53 -1.93 -6.62
C GLY A 94 1.94 -1.50 -6.23
N TRP A 95 2.16 -0.19 -6.23
CA TRP A 95 3.36 0.48 -5.73
C TRP A 95 2.98 1.47 -4.63
N ASP A 96 3.85 1.61 -3.63
CA ASP A 96 3.80 2.70 -2.67
C ASP A 96 5.06 3.55 -2.81
N GLY A 97 4.90 4.87 -2.75
CA GLY A 97 6.02 5.79 -2.59
C GLY A 97 6.26 6.04 -1.11
N ILE A 98 7.50 6.27 -0.71
CA ILE A 98 7.84 6.68 0.65
C ILE A 98 8.18 8.16 0.63
N ALA A 99 7.27 8.99 1.13
CA ALA A 99 7.38 10.44 1.08
C ALA A 99 8.15 10.97 2.29
N ILE A 100 9.07 11.91 2.05
CA ILE A 100 9.73 12.67 3.13
C ILE A 100 8.90 13.91 3.43
N MET A 101 8.23 13.90 4.57
CA MET A 101 7.31 14.96 4.97
C MET A 101 7.98 15.93 5.95
N VAL A 102 7.82 17.22 5.66
CA VAL A 102 8.23 18.34 6.53
C VAL A 102 7.08 19.33 6.66
N HIS A 103 7.21 20.29 7.57
CA HIS A 103 6.27 21.39 7.64
C HIS A 103 6.35 22.28 6.40
N ARG A 104 5.23 22.88 5.98
CA ARG A 104 5.12 23.68 4.74
C ARG A 104 6.11 24.84 4.67
N SER A 105 6.42 25.45 5.81
CA SER A 105 7.38 26.57 5.92
C SER A 105 8.85 26.14 5.88
N ASN A 106 9.17 24.85 5.87
CA ASN A 106 10.53 24.36 5.68
C ASN A 106 10.90 24.48 4.19
N PHE A 107 11.87 25.36 3.91
CA PHE A 107 12.24 25.75 2.55
C PHE A 107 13.39 24.94 1.94
N THR A 108 13.81 23.84 2.57
CA THR A 108 14.69 22.84 1.92
C THR A 108 14.08 22.46 0.58
N LYS A 109 14.85 22.62 -0.51
CA LYS A 109 14.30 22.48 -1.88
C LYS A 109 14.12 21.03 -2.28
N GLU A 110 15.16 20.24 -2.11
CA GLU A 110 15.26 18.82 -2.45
C GLU A 110 16.28 18.16 -1.52
N VAL A 111 16.27 16.83 -1.50
CA VAL A 111 17.30 16.01 -0.85
C VAL A 111 17.68 14.87 -1.78
N THR A 112 18.88 14.34 -1.63
CA THR A 112 19.28 13.08 -2.27
C THR A 112 18.90 11.89 -1.39
N SER A 113 18.78 10.70 -1.97
CA SER A 113 18.58 9.48 -1.17
C SER A 113 19.70 9.30 -0.14
N GLN A 114 20.95 9.65 -0.49
CA GLN A 114 22.06 9.65 0.45
C GLN A 114 21.79 10.61 1.64
N GLU A 115 21.42 11.86 1.36
CA GLU A 115 21.10 12.84 2.41
C GLU A 115 19.93 12.41 3.28
N VAL A 116 18.90 11.75 2.73
CA VAL A 116 17.80 11.17 3.53
C VAL A 116 18.35 10.10 4.49
N GLY A 117 19.22 9.20 4.01
CA GLY A 117 19.86 8.21 4.88
C GLY A 117 20.72 8.84 5.98
N GLU A 118 21.48 9.88 5.63
CA GLU A 118 22.31 10.63 6.60
C GLU A 118 21.47 11.43 7.60
N LEU A 119 20.35 11.99 7.16
CA LEU A 119 19.36 12.68 8.00
C LEU A 119 18.77 11.71 9.04
N PHE A 120 18.24 10.57 8.59
CA PHE A 120 17.57 9.61 9.48
C PHE A 120 18.53 8.73 10.29
N SER A 121 19.81 8.64 9.92
CA SER A 121 20.89 8.12 10.79
C SER A 121 21.43 9.16 11.77
N GLY A 122 20.89 10.38 11.75
CA GLY A 122 21.21 11.44 12.70
C GLY A 122 22.55 12.15 12.46
N LYS A 123 23.13 12.05 11.25
CA LYS A 123 24.36 12.80 10.90
C LYS A 123 24.09 14.30 10.80
N PHE A 124 22.97 14.69 10.17
CA PHE A 124 22.55 16.08 10.13
C PHE A 124 21.90 16.50 11.44
N LYS A 125 22.31 17.65 11.98
CA LYS A 125 21.76 18.21 13.22
C LYS A 125 20.89 19.44 12.95
N PHE A 126 21.16 20.17 11.87
CA PHE A 126 20.43 21.37 11.50
C PHE A 126 19.94 21.30 10.06
N TRP A 127 18.79 21.89 9.80
CA TRP A 127 18.24 21.97 8.44
C TRP A 127 19.07 22.87 7.52
N ALA A 128 19.81 23.82 8.07
CA ALA A 128 20.74 24.67 7.31
C ALA A 128 21.82 23.85 6.57
N ASP A 129 22.20 22.69 7.11
CA ASP A 129 23.14 21.76 6.47
C ASP A 129 22.59 21.18 5.14
N LEU A 130 21.26 21.21 4.98
CA LEU A 130 20.52 20.77 3.80
C LEU A 130 19.94 21.96 3.01
N GLY A 131 20.45 23.18 3.22
CA GLY A 131 19.94 24.39 2.56
C GLY A 131 18.56 24.84 3.05
N GLY A 132 18.13 24.34 4.20
CA GLY A 132 16.87 24.68 4.86
C GLY A 132 17.02 25.76 5.95
N PRO A 133 16.00 25.90 6.81
CA PRO A 133 16.00 26.87 7.91
C PRO A 133 17.06 26.59 8.96
N ASP A 134 17.57 27.63 9.63
CA ASP A 134 18.48 27.50 10.78
C ASP A 134 17.73 27.00 12.03
N THR A 135 17.38 25.72 12.01
CA THR A 135 16.65 25.03 13.07
C THR A 135 17.17 23.62 13.25
N LYS A 136 17.19 23.17 14.50
CA LYS A 136 17.56 21.79 14.84
C LYS A 136 16.57 20.80 14.23
N ILE A 137 17.07 19.70 13.69
CA ILE A 137 16.25 18.61 13.14
C ILE A 137 15.63 17.79 14.29
N LEU A 138 14.34 17.52 14.18
CA LEU A 138 13.59 16.59 15.01
C LEU A 138 13.12 15.44 14.12
N LEU A 139 13.75 14.27 14.29
CA LEU A 139 13.34 13.05 13.61
C LEU A 139 12.10 12.45 14.28
N ILE A 140 11.12 12.06 13.47
CA ILE A 140 10.00 11.24 13.88
C ILE A 140 10.14 9.90 13.16
N ASP A 141 10.33 8.84 13.94
CA ASP A 141 10.46 7.47 13.47
C ASP A 141 9.12 6.71 13.57
N ARG A 142 9.07 5.53 12.97
CA ARG A 142 7.91 4.63 12.92
C ARG A 142 8.19 3.33 13.70
N PRO A 143 7.16 2.62 14.16
CA PRO A 143 7.34 1.34 14.84
C PRO A 143 8.14 0.36 13.99
N ARG A 144 8.96 -0.47 14.64
CA ARG A 144 9.65 -1.59 14.00
C ARG A 144 8.60 -2.58 13.46
N ASN A 145 8.95 -3.30 12.40
CA ASN A 145 8.12 -4.31 11.72
C ASN A 145 6.97 -3.76 10.87
N GLN A 146 6.87 -2.44 10.65
CA GLN A 146 5.94 -1.91 9.65
C GLN A 146 6.58 -1.97 8.27
N ASN A 147 5.84 -2.48 7.28
CA ASN A 147 6.28 -2.61 5.89
C ASN A 147 6.92 -1.32 5.31
N ASN A 148 6.53 -0.14 5.80
CA ASN A 148 7.06 1.15 5.35
C ASN A 148 8.46 1.44 5.93
N ARG A 149 8.67 1.20 7.23
CA ARG A 149 9.95 1.43 7.89
C ARG A 149 11.03 0.51 7.37
N ASP A 150 10.72 -0.78 7.24
CA ASP A 150 11.72 -1.77 6.83
C ASP A 150 12.22 -1.47 5.42
N ALA A 151 11.30 -1.15 4.50
CA ALA A 151 11.63 -0.72 3.14
C ALA A 151 12.43 0.60 3.14
N PHE A 152 12.05 1.58 3.95
CA PHE A 152 12.75 2.85 4.08
C PHE A 152 14.21 2.66 4.54
N GLU A 153 14.43 1.89 5.61
CA GLU A 153 15.77 1.64 6.12
C GLU A 153 16.62 0.83 5.13
N GLN A 154 16.04 -0.17 4.47
CA GLN A 154 16.73 -1.03 3.50
C GLN A 154 17.18 -0.24 2.27
N GLN A 155 16.29 0.56 1.67
CA GLN A 155 16.60 1.32 0.44
C GLN A 155 17.67 2.39 0.68
N LEU A 156 17.73 2.93 1.89
CA LEU A 156 18.71 3.95 2.28
C LEU A 156 19.99 3.37 2.87
N GLY A 157 20.09 2.05 3.07
CA GLY A 157 21.25 1.42 3.70
C GLY A 157 21.45 1.80 5.18
N ILE A 158 20.35 2.12 5.88
CA ILE A 158 20.35 2.59 7.27
C ILE A 158 19.67 1.62 8.24
N THR A 159 19.47 0.36 7.88
CA THR A 159 18.90 -0.67 8.76
C THR A 159 19.58 -0.68 10.13
N GLY A 160 18.80 -0.38 11.17
CA GLY A 160 19.25 -0.33 12.56
C GLY A 160 20.09 0.89 12.92
N LYS A 161 20.19 1.90 12.04
CA LYS A 161 21.01 3.11 12.25
C LYS A 161 20.21 4.34 12.65
N ILE A 162 18.87 4.27 12.68
CA ILE A 162 18.06 5.35 13.24
C ILE A 162 18.41 5.51 14.73
N PRO A 163 18.79 6.72 15.22
CA PRO A 163 19.26 6.91 16.58
C PRO A 163 18.29 6.40 17.64
N GLU A 164 18.84 5.76 18.68
CA GLU A 164 18.07 5.39 19.86
C GLU A 164 17.47 6.64 20.53
N GLY A 165 16.23 6.50 21.04
CA GLY A 165 15.49 7.63 21.63
C GLY A 165 14.83 8.57 20.61
N THR A 166 14.94 8.31 19.31
CA THR A 166 14.13 9.01 18.30
C THR A 166 12.64 8.83 18.60
N LYS A 167 11.86 9.91 18.47
CA LYS A 167 10.43 9.88 18.78
C LYS A 167 9.70 8.94 17.81
N VAL A 168 9.15 7.85 18.33
CA VAL A 168 8.35 6.89 17.54
C VAL A 168 6.87 7.26 17.62
N ILE A 169 6.21 7.37 16.46
CA ILE A 169 4.76 7.60 16.37
C ILE A 169 4.14 6.56 15.44
N PRO A 170 3.23 5.68 15.93
CA PRO A 170 2.63 4.63 15.11
C PRO A 170 1.62 5.09 14.07
N LYS A 171 0.80 6.11 14.39
CA LYS A 171 -0.34 6.52 13.57
C LYS A 171 0.02 7.68 12.65
N ASP A 172 -0.29 7.56 11.36
CA ASP A 172 0.01 8.55 10.33
C ASP A 172 -0.59 9.91 10.64
N GLU A 173 -1.87 9.96 11.02
CA GLU A 173 -2.55 11.20 11.43
C GLU A 173 -1.81 11.93 12.56
N LYS A 174 -1.23 11.18 13.51
CA LYS A 174 -0.49 11.75 14.64
C LYS A 174 0.89 12.23 14.20
N VAL A 175 1.55 11.56 13.24
CA VAL A 175 2.79 12.06 12.62
C VAL A 175 2.51 13.37 11.90
N ILE A 176 1.51 13.40 11.02
CA ILE A 176 1.11 14.57 10.24
C ILE A 176 0.79 15.75 11.18
N LYS A 177 -0.04 15.53 12.20
CA LYS A 177 -0.36 16.56 13.22
C LYS A 177 0.88 17.00 14.00
N THR A 178 1.80 16.09 14.30
CA THR A 178 3.05 16.44 14.99
C THR A 178 3.91 17.33 14.10
N ILE A 179 4.11 17.00 12.83
CA ILE A 179 4.90 17.84 11.91
C ILE A 179 4.25 19.23 11.77
N ALA A 180 2.93 19.26 11.57
CA ALA A 180 2.15 20.49 11.44
C ALA A 180 2.21 21.39 12.69
N GLY A 181 2.26 20.80 13.89
CA GLY A 181 2.17 21.52 15.17
C GLY A 181 3.47 21.60 15.98
N THR A 182 4.59 21.05 15.49
CA THR A 182 5.87 21.09 16.23
C THR A 182 6.35 22.54 16.37
N LEU A 183 6.98 22.88 17.49
CA LEU A 183 7.63 24.17 17.69
C LEU A 183 9.15 23.95 17.94
N PRO A 184 10.05 24.64 17.23
CA PRO A 184 9.75 25.54 16.11
C PRO A 184 9.16 24.76 14.92
N PRO A 185 8.25 25.38 14.13
CA PRO A 185 7.44 24.73 13.09
C PRO A 185 8.25 24.18 11.91
N LEU A 186 9.58 24.21 11.97
CA LEU A 186 10.46 23.82 10.88
C LEU A 186 11.32 22.60 11.20
N SER A 187 11.32 22.16 12.46
CA SER A 187 12.27 21.16 12.97
C SER A 187 11.93 19.73 12.56
N ALA A 188 10.64 19.37 12.50
CA ALA A 188 10.20 18.00 12.35
C ALA A 188 10.33 17.45 10.91
N VAL A 189 10.76 16.19 10.81
CA VAL A 189 10.72 15.37 9.60
C VAL A 189 10.24 13.96 9.91
N ALA A 190 9.47 13.38 9.00
CA ALA A 190 9.11 11.96 9.03
C ALA A 190 9.04 11.38 7.62
N TYR A 191 8.88 10.06 7.54
CA TYR A 191 8.55 9.35 6.31
C TYR A 191 7.18 8.68 6.45
N LEU A 192 6.39 8.69 5.37
CA LEU A 192 5.03 8.11 5.31
C LEU A 192 4.77 7.47 3.95
N SER A 193 3.74 6.62 3.86
CA SER A 193 3.19 6.19 2.57
C SER A 193 2.75 7.43 1.78
N LEU A 194 3.05 7.44 0.48
CA LEU A 194 2.88 8.60 -0.37
C LEU A 194 1.41 9.02 -0.50
N GLY A 195 0.48 8.07 -0.63
CA GLY A 195 -0.94 8.40 -0.78
C GLY A 195 -1.48 9.18 0.41
N GLN A 196 -1.17 8.72 1.63
CA GLN A 196 -1.54 9.43 2.86
C GLN A 196 -0.87 10.80 2.97
N ALA A 197 0.39 10.89 2.53
CA ALA A 197 1.15 12.13 2.56
C ALA A 197 0.57 13.17 1.58
N LEU A 198 0.19 12.75 0.38
CA LEU A 198 -0.48 13.57 -0.63
C LEU A 198 -1.87 13.99 -0.16
N GLU A 199 -2.64 13.10 0.45
CA GLU A 199 -3.96 13.43 1.02
C GLU A 199 -3.84 14.51 2.09
N ALA A 200 -2.85 14.43 2.97
CA ALA A 200 -2.60 15.46 3.98
C ALA A 200 -2.30 16.84 3.35
N VAL A 201 -1.50 16.86 2.27
CA VAL A 201 -1.20 18.08 1.52
C VAL A 201 -2.45 18.63 0.84
N ALA A 202 -3.24 17.77 0.18
CA ALA A 202 -4.47 18.13 -0.52
C ALA A 202 -5.55 18.67 0.44
N SER A 203 -5.64 18.07 1.63
CA SER A 203 -6.53 18.49 2.72
C SER A 203 -6.09 19.78 3.44
N GLY A 204 -4.99 20.42 3.01
CA GLY A 204 -4.58 21.74 3.49
C GLY A 204 -3.87 21.75 4.83
N VAL A 205 -3.43 20.59 5.34
CA VAL A 205 -2.54 20.51 6.51
C VAL A 205 -1.24 21.26 6.17
N PRO A 206 -0.62 22.03 7.10
CA PRO A 206 0.59 22.81 6.82
C PRO A 206 1.86 21.93 6.73
N VAL A 207 1.84 20.96 5.83
CA VAL A 207 2.95 20.06 5.49
C VAL A 207 3.27 20.17 4.00
N ARG A 208 4.47 19.74 3.63
CA ARG A 208 4.89 19.54 2.24
C ARG A 208 5.80 18.31 2.15
N LEU A 209 5.97 17.81 0.93
CA LEU A 209 6.84 16.68 0.64
C LEU A 209 8.13 17.19 -0.01
N LEU A 210 9.28 16.62 0.38
CA LEU A 210 10.56 16.92 -0.27
C LEU A 210 10.74 16.05 -1.51
N PRO A 211 11.12 16.63 -2.66
CA PRO A 211 11.69 15.90 -3.78
C PRO A 211 12.91 15.10 -3.36
N VAL A 212 13.06 13.89 -3.91
CA VAL A 212 14.20 13.01 -3.65
C VAL A 212 14.89 12.68 -4.97
N ASP A 213 16.20 12.89 -5.06
CA ASP A 213 17.00 12.69 -6.28
C ASP A 213 16.40 13.40 -7.51
N LYS A 214 15.93 14.63 -7.33
CA LYS A 214 15.27 15.47 -8.35
C LYS A 214 13.93 14.92 -8.87
N ALA A 215 13.38 13.90 -8.21
CA ALA A 215 12.06 13.37 -8.52
C ALA A 215 11.02 13.88 -7.52
N GLU A 216 9.92 14.41 -8.03
CA GLU A 216 8.76 14.78 -7.22
C GLU A 216 8.13 13.53 -6.59
N PRO A 217 7.67 13.58 -5.33
CA PRO A 217 6.95 12.50 -4.69
C PRO A 217 5.48 12.52 -5.16
N GLU A 218 5.19 11.88 -6.29
CA GLU A 218 3.86 11.86 -6.91
C GLU A 218 3.56 10.51 -7.59
N THR A 219 2.27 10.21 -7.82
CA THR A 219 1.86 8.95 -8.45
C THR A 219 2.55 8.69 -9.80
N PRO A 220 2.71 9.66 -10.72
CA PRO A 220 3.40 9.42 -12.00
C PRO A 220 4.86 8.97 -11.84
N THR A 221 5.63 9.62 -10.95
CA THR A 221 7.06 9.32 -10.73
C THR A 221 7.26 8.00 -9.97
N VAL A 222 6.33 7.62 -9.09
CA VAL A 222 6.32 6.28 -8.47
C VAL A 222 6.01 5.22 -9.51
N LYS A 223 5.04 5.47 -10.39
CA LYS A 223 4.56 4.52 -11.40
C LYS A 223 5.64 4.17 -12.41
N ASP A 224 6.34 5.17 -12.96
CA ASP A 224 7.39 4.96 -13.95
C ASP A 224 8.78 4.69 -13.34
N GLY A 225 8.91 4.85 -12.02
CA GLY A 225 10.12 4.52 -11.27
C GLY A 225 11.18 5.61 -11.21
N ARG A 226 10.85 6.84 -11.63
CA ARG A 226 11.72 7.99 -11.40
C ARG A 226 11.86 8.35 -9.92
N TYR A 227 10.82 8.15 -9.10
CA TYR A 227 10.91 8.40 -7.65
C TYR A 227 11.64 7.24 -6.97
N PRO A 228 12.78 7.49 -6.29
CA PRO A 228 13.70 6.44 -5.86
C PRO A 228 13.19 5.65 -4.66
N LEU A 229 12.46 6.30 -3.75
CA LEU A 229 11.95 5.69 -2.53
C LEU A 229 10.56 5.10 -2.81
N ARG A 230 10.52 3.87 -3.34
CA ARG A 230 9.27 3.18 -3.64
C ARG A 230 9.35 1.69 -3.33
N ARG A 231 8.25 1.10 -2.91
CA ARG A 231 8.15 -0.33 -2.57
C ARG A 231 6.94 -0.97 -3.25
N PRO A 232 7.00 -2.24 -3.63
CA PRO A 232 5.82 -2.93 -4.12
C PRO A 232 4.84 -3.14 -2.95
N VAL A 233 3.54 -3.17 -3.26
CA VAL A 233 2.52 -3.73 -2.37
C VAL A 233 2.31 -5.17 -2.80
N LEU A 234 2.67 -6.13 -1.94
CA LEU A 234 2.68 -7.55 -2.25
C LEU A 234 1.63 -8.31 -1.45
N LEU A 235 1.01 -9.29 -2.10
CA LEU A 235 0.28 -10.39 -1.47
C LEU A 235 1.18 -11.63 -1.53
N LEU A 236 1.67 -12.08 -0.39
CA LEU A 236 2.43 -13.32 -0.26
C LEU A 236 1.51 -14.47 0.11
N SER A 237 1.67 -15.62 -0.53
CA SER A 237 0.88 -16.84 -0.29
C SER A 237 1.74 -18.09 -0.44
N SER A 238 1.17 -19.27 -0.18
CA SER A 238 1.84 -20.53 -0.52
C SER A 238 2.16 -20.61 -2.02
N MET A 239 3.22 -21.34 -2.37
CA MET A 239 3.61 -21.54 -3.79
C MET A 239 2.47 -22.11 -4.65
N GLU A 240 1.65 -22.97 -4.05
CA GLU A 240 0.43 -23.51 -4.62
C GLU A 240 -0.76 -22.98 -3.81
N PRO A 241 -1.30 -21.79 -4.14
CA PRO A 241 -2.46 -21.26 -3.43
C PRO A 241 -3.73 -22.04 -3.81
N ASN A 242 -4.68 -22.11 -2.88
CA ASN A 242 -6.00 -22.65 -3.18
C ASN A 242 -6.81 -21.70 -4.08
N GLN A 243 -7.93 -22.18 -4.60
CA GLN A 243 -8.76 -21.41 -5.54
C GLN A 243 -9.27 -20.08 -4.96
N LEU A 244 -9.56 -20.02 -3.66
CA LEU A 244 -10.06 -18.80 -3.01
C LEU A 244 -8.96 -17.73 -2.91
N VAL A 245 -7.73 -18.13 -2.55
CA VAL A 245 -6.55 -17.24 -2.55
C VAL A 245 -6.27 -16.74 -3.96
N GLU A 246 -6.29 -17.62 -4.96
CA GLU A 246 -6.09 -17.22 -6.36
C GLU A 246 -7.17 -16.24 -6.82
N ALA A 247 -8.44 -16.51 -6.49
CA ALA A 247 -9.55 -15.63 -6.86
C ALA A 247 -9.41 -14.22 -6.25
N PHE A 248 -9.03 -14.12 -4.97
CA PHE A 248 -8.78 -12.81 -4.34
C PHE A 248 -7.59 -12.10 -4.98
N ALA A 249 -6.50 -12.82 -5.22
CA ALA A 249 -5.30 -12.31 -5.85
C ALA A 249 -5.57 -11.77 -7.27
N GLN A 250 -6.35 -12.51 -8.07
CA GLN A 250 -6.78 -12.07 -9.40
C GLN A 250 -7.76 -10.90 -9.34
N PHE A 251 -8.68 -10.88 -8.36
CA PHE A 251 -9.58 -9.75 -8.15
C PHE A 251 -8.82 -8.44 -7.92
N ALA A 252 -7.74 -8.47 -7.13
CA ALA A 252 -6.89 -7.30 -6.90
C ALA A 252 -6.24 -6.73 -8.19
N LEU A 253 -6.07 -7.56 -9.23
CA LEU A 253 -5.54 -7.16 -10.53
C LEU A 253 -6.61 -6.66 -11.52
N THR A 254 -7.90 -6.85 -11.22
CA THR A 254 -8.99 -6.36 -12.08
C THR A 254 -9.04 -4.83 -12.10
N ASP A 255 -9.76 -4.26 -13.08
CA ASP A 255 -9.99 -2.81 -13.14
C ASP A 255 -10.62 -2.26 -11.85
N GLU A 256 -11.54 -3.00 -11.22
CA GLU A 256 -12.16 -2.60 -9.94
C GLU A 256 -11.15 -2.68 -8.78
N GLY A 257 -10.37 -3.77 -8.71
CA GLY A 257 -9.31 -3.91 -7.71
C GLY A 257 -8.24 -2.82 -7.83
N GLN A 258 -7.79 -2.53 -9.05
CA GLN A 258 -6.81 -1.48 -9.33
C GLN A 258 -7.37 -0.07 -9.07
N LYS A 259 -8.68 0.14 -9.27
CA LYS A 259 -9.33 1.39 -8.89
C LYS A 259 -9.28 1.61 -7.38
N ILE A 260 -9.62 0.59 -6.59
CA ILE A 260 -9.54 0.62 -5.12
C ILE A 260 -8.10 0.89 -4.67
N ILE A 261 -7.12 0.20 -5.28
CA ILE A 261 -5.70 0.40 -4.98
C ILE A 261 -5.28 1.85 -5.28
N GLY A 262 -5.78 2.43 -6.37
CA GLY A 262 -5.54 3.82 -6.76
C GLY A 262 -6.04 4.89 -5.79
N GLU A 263 -6.87 4.54 -4.80
CA GLU A 263 -7.33 5.48 -3.77
C GLU A 263 -6.24 5.82 -2.73
N SER A 264 -5.21 4.98 -2.59
CA SER A 264 -4.14 5.19 -1.59
C SER A 264 -2.74 4.81 -2.08
N TYR A 265 -2.64 4.02 -3.13
CA TYR A 265 -1.40 3.50 -3.67
C TYR A 265 -1.35 3.76 -5.17
N THR A 266 -0.17 3.58 -5.76
CA THR A 266 0.01 3.69 -7.20
C THR A 266 -0.40 2.37 -7.86
N PRO A 267 -1.47 2.35 -8.69
CA PRO A 267 -1.91 1.13 -9.34
C PRO A 267 -0.93 0.68 -10.41
N LEU A 268 -0.94 -0.61 -10.71
CA LEU A 268 -0.14 -1.20 -11.78
C LEU A 268 -0.57 -0.63 -13.14
N PRO A 269 0.36 -0.52 -14.10
CA PRO A 269 -0.02 -0.20 -15.47
C PRO A 269 -0.97 -1.28 -15.98
N LYS A 270 -2.03 -0.86 -16.70
CA LYS A 270 -2.83 -1.80 -17.46
C LYS A 270 -1.89 -2.54 -18.42
N PRO A 271 -1.97 -3.89 -18.52
CA PRO A 271 -1.24 -4.58 -19.57
C PRO A 271 -1.63 -3.95 -20.90
N SER A 272 -0.63 -3.56 -21.69
CA SER A 272 -0.86 -3.07 -23.05
C SER A 272 -1.70 -4.12 -23.77
N SER A 273 -2.87 -3.74 -24.27
CA SER A 273 -3.58 -4.61 -25.21
C SER A 273 -2.62 -4.88 -26.39
N PRO A 274 -2.42 -6.14 -26.79
CA PRO A 274 -1.58 -6.47 -27.94
C PRO A 274 -2.10 -5.83 -29.22
#